data_AF-A0A7C1Y3W5-F1
#
_entry.id   AF-A0A7C1Y3W5-F1
#
_cell.length_a   1.000
_cell.length_b   1.000
_cell.length_c   1.000
_cell.angle_alpha   90.00
_cell.angle_beta   90.00
_cell.angle_gamma   90.00
#
_symmetry.space_group_name_H-M   'P 1'
#
loop_
_entity.id
_entity.type
_entity.pdbx_description
1 polymer ?
#
loop_
_entity_poly.entity_id
_entity_poly.type
_entity_poly.pdbx_seq_one_letter_code
_entity_poly.pdbx_strand_id
1 'polypeptide(L)'
;MSNAKGQLETGLEAFAGLLDEFRSGNIADRMVEKHTLETHLEELSGRWDEEFPGFPRAKYPYASIRGISRRGVRDEYLKKIIHKLLEAYNPDAGDRTIVNPICVFGRHARDLASHLDRFTVIATDIEPAFNWVYERILRHRNPDHYKFVQDDVYNPKLEAAPTAVVFFGACGSLSDAAMDYAIERKCPYLICRTCCHENIGGNTTITKRFNLLNWAFRLKNLIFTRRREKGKGDYFSQKYSTNRYPRSEAAKGLSNSDEFMEVSQNSVDSDICRTIIDLDRYLRLAEARYSVWYKGELFVARRND
;
A
#
# COMPACT_ATOMS: atom_id res chain seq x y z
N MET A 1 19.80 8.61 15.75
CA MET A 1 20.34 7.38 15.14
C MET A 1 19.95 6.08 15.87
N SER A 2 19.56 6.09 17.16
CA SER A 2 19.14 4.85 17.87
C SER A 2 17.78 4.28 17.44
N ASN A 3 16.87 5.10 16.90
CA ASN A 3 15.51 4.67 16.56
C ASN A 3 15.41 3.81 15.27
N ALA A 4 16.34 4.01 14.31
CA ALA A 4 16.31 3.31 13.02
C ALA A 4 16.76 1.85 13.11
N LYS A 5 17.67 1.53 14.04
CA LYS A 5 18.14 0.16 14.27
C LYS A 5 17.09 -0.67 14.99
N GLY A 6 16.43 -0.09 16.01
CA GLY A 6 15.36 -0.74 16.74
C GLY A 6 14.18 -1.11 15.86
N GLN A 7 13.68 -0.20 15.01
CA GLN A 7 12.55 -0.52 14.14
C GLN A 7 12.86 -1.64 13.12
N LEU A 8 14.09 -1.72 12.62
CA LEU A 8 14.47 -2.75 11.64
C LEU A 8 14.47 -4.13 12.31
N GLU A 9 14.97 -4.20 13.54
CA GLU A 9 14.96 -5.39 14.39
C GLU A 9 13.52 -5.83 14.70
N THR A 10 12.68 -4.92 15.23
CA THR A 10 11.26 -5.21 15.49
C THR A 10 10.53 -5.72 14.23
N GLY A 11 10.76 -5.07 13.08
CA GLY A 11 10.14 -5.48 11.82
C GLY A 11 10.61 -6.86 11.35
N LEU A 12 11.90 -7.16 11.56
CA LEU A 12 12.50 -8.43 11.15
C LEU A 12 12.06 -9.59 12.05
N GLU A 13 11.93 -9.36 13.35
CA GLU A 13 11.38 -10.33 14.31
C GLU A 13 9.94 -10.68 13.98
N ALA A 14 9.10 -9.66 13.71
CA ALA A 14 7.73 -9.86 13.27
C ALA A 14 7.67 -10.65 11.94
N PHE A 15 8.54 -10.32 10.98
CA PHE A 15 8.61 -11.02 9.70
C PHE A 15 9.01 -12.48 9.88
N ALA A 16 10.06 -12.75 10.67
CA ALA A 16 10.54 -14.10 10.96
C ALA A 16 9.46 -14.95 11.62
N GLY A 17 8.82 -14.42 12.67
CA GLY A 17 7.76 -15.14 13.38
C GLY A 17 6.58 -15.51 12.48
N LEU A 18 6.09 -14.56 11.67
CA LEU A 18 4.99 -14.86 10.74
C LEU A 18 5.40 -15.80 9.60
N LEU A 19 6.66 -15.76 9.17
CA LEU A 19 7.17 -16.70 8.17
C LEU A 19 7.24 -18.13 8.74
N ASP A 20 7.61 -18.30 10.01
CA ASP A 20 7.61 -19.60 10.69
C ASP A 20 6.19 -20.15 10.90
N GLU A 21 5.22 -19.28 11.16
CA GLU A 21 3.79 -19.62 11.20
C GLU A 21 3.27 -20.09 9.84
N PHE A 22 3.69 -19.41 8.76
CA PHE A 22 3.41 -19.84 7.39
C PHE A 22 4.00 -21.24 7.10
N ARG A 23 5.28 -21.45 7.42
CA ARG A 23 5.97 -22.74 7.24
C ARG A 23 5.34 -23.88 8.04
N SER A 24 4.83 -23.56 9.22
CA SER A 24 4.13 -24.51 10.10
C SER A 24 2.71 -24.84 9.63
N GLY A 25 2.21 -24.15 8.60
CA GLY A 25 0.87 -24.36 8.06
C GLY A 25 -0.25 -23.74 8.91
N ASN A 26 0.07 -22.81 9.82
CA ASN A 26 -0.89 -22.13 10.68
C ASN A 26 -1.65 -21.00 9.95
N ILE A 27 -1.89 -21.19 8.65
CA ILE A 27 -2.64 -20.30 7.79
C ILE A 27 -4.05 -20.86 7.53
N ALA A 28 -4.99 -19.98 7.22
CA ALA A 28 -6.41 -20.23 6.90
C ALA A 28 -7.41 -20.38 8.05
N ASP A 29 -6.98 -20.58 9.32
CA ASP A 29 -7.89 -20.43 10.46
C ASP A 29 -7.91 -18.98 10.96
N ARG A 30 -9.05 -18.31 10.84
CA ARG A 30 -9.18 -16.88 11.16
C ARG A 30 -8.95 -16.53 12.64
N MET A 31 -9.29 -17.45 13.56
CA MET A 31 -9.11 -17.18 14.99
C MET A 31 -7.65 -17.37 15.39
N VAL A 32 -7.01 -18.41 14.84
CA VAL A 32 -5.56 -18.63 15.01
C VAL A 32 -4.78 -17.48 14.40
N GLU A 33 -5.03 -17.13 13.13
CA GLU A 33 -4.34 -16.03 12.46
C GLU A 33 -4.50 -14.71 13.20
N LYS A 34 -5.68 -14.42 13.75
CA LYS A 34 -5.89 -13.20 14.55
C LYS A 34 -4.98 -13.18 15.78
N HIS A 35 -4.91 -14.27 16.53
CA HIS A 35 -4.08 -14.34 17.72
C HIS A 35 -2.59 -14.27 17.36
N THR A 36 -2.16 -14.99 16.33
CA THR A 36 -0.80 -14.96 15.79
C THR A 36 -0.39 -13.54 15.39
N LEU A 37 -1.25 -12.82 14.66
CA LEU A 37 -1.00 -11.43 14.28
C LEU A 37 -0.95 -10.49 15.49
N GLU A 38 -1.83 -10.68 16.49
CA GLU A 38 -1.80 -9.88 17.72
C GLU A 38 -0.48 -10.06 18.48
N THR A 39 0.04 -11.30 18.53
CA THR A 39 1.33 -11.61 19.16
C THR A 39 2.52 -11.04 18.39
N HIS A 40 2.66 -11.36 17.10
CA HIS A 40 3.87 -10.96 16.34
C HIS A 40 3.88 -9.48 15.94
N LEU A 41 2.73 -8.80 15.93
CA LEU A 41 2.65 -7.37 15.61
C LEU A 41 2.42 -6.49 16.84
N GLU A 42 2.52 -7.01 18.07
CA GLU A 42 2.18 -6.27 19.30
C GLU A 42 2.93 -4.93 19.36
N GLU A 43 4.26 -4.97 19.24
CA GLU A 43 5.11 -3.77 19.34
C GLU A 43 4.84 -2.78 18.21
N LEU A 44 4.76 -3.26 16.95
CA LEU A 44 4.47 -2.40 15.79
C LEU A 44 3.08 -1.73 15.93
N SER A 45 2.09 -2.49 16.40
CA SER A 45 0.73 -2.01 16.61
C SER A 45 0.62 -1.06 17.80
N GLY A 46 1.46 -1.25 18.83
CA GLY A 46 1.59 -0.37 19.99
C GLY A 46 2.17 0.99 19.60
N ARG A 47 3.29 1.00 18.88
CA ARG A 47 3.90 2.22 18.32
C ARG A 47 2.93 3.01 17.43
N TRP A 48 2.11 2.32 16.64
CA TRP A 48 1.04 2.98 15.89
C TRP A 48 -0.01 3.61 16.82
N ASP A 49 -0.51 2.88 17.82
CA ASP A 49 -1.56 3.39 18.71
C ASP A 49 -1.11 4.59 19.54
N GLU A 50 0.17 4.67 19.89
CA GLU A 50 0.78 5.82 20.56
C GLU A 50 0.78 7.07 19.68
N GLU A 51 1.22 6.95 18.42
CA GLU A 51 1.36 8.09 17.51
C GLU A 51 0.02 8.49 16.86
N PHE A 52 -0.77 7.48 16.48
CA PHE A 52 -2.01 7.61 15.74
C PHE A 52 -3.15 6.88 16.48
N PRO A 53 -3.66 7.43 17.60
CA PRO A 53 -4.73 6.78 18.35
C PRO A 53 -6.04 6.71 17.54
N GLY A 54 -6.95 5.82 17.95
CA GLY A 54 -8.29 5.72 17.38
C GLY A 54 -8.39 4.86 16.12
N PHE A 55 -7.45 3.93 15.91
CA PHE A 55 -7.52 2.98 14.79
C PHE A 55 -8.89 2.27 14.75
N PRO A 56 -9.57 2.20 13.59
CA PRO A 56 -10.87 1.56 13.50
C PRO A 56 -10.75 0.04 13.66
N ARG A 57 -11.01 -0.46 14.88
CA ARG A 57 -10.81 -1.87 15.33
C ARG A 57 -11.92 -2.86 14.91
N ALA A 58 -13.01 -2.43 14.27
CA ALA A 58 -14.16 -3.33 14.07
C ALA A 58 -13.80 -4.57 13.23
N LYS A 59 -14.41 -5.74 13.53
CA LYS A 59 -14.17 -7.00 12.79
C LYS A 59 -14.40 -6.78 11.28
N TYR A 60 -13.35 -6.95 10.47
CA TYR A 60 -13.45 -6.88 9.03
C TYR A 60 -13.04 -8.22 8.43
N PRO A 61 -13.98 -9.06 7.97
CA PRO A 61 -13.64 -10.04 6.96
C PRO A 61 -13.30 -9.24 5.69
N TYR A 62 -12.01 -9.01 5.45
CA TYR A 62 -11.48 -8.21 4.33
C TYR A 62 -11.90 -8.76 2.96
N ALA A 63 -12.29 -10.03 2.91
CA ALA A 63 -12.88 -10.76 1.78
C ALA A 63 -14.43 -10.78 1.84
N SER A 64 -15.08 -9.64 2.05
CA SER A 64 -16.55 -9.54 2.02
C SER A 64 -17.05 -8.20 1.45
N ILE A 65 -18.28 -8.17 0.94
CA ILE A 65 -18.95 -6.93 0.46
C ILE A 65 -19.02 -5.88 1.59
N ARG A 66 -19.23 -6.31 2.84
CA ARG A 66 -19.16 -5.45 4.03
C ARG A 66 -17.74 -4.92 4.27
N GLY A 67 -16.70 -5.69 3.92
CA GLY A 67 -15.32 -5.25 3.94
C GLY A 67 -15.06 -4.10 2.96
N ILE A 68 -15.64 -4.13 1.76
CA ILE A 68 -15.50 -3.07 0.75
C ILE A 68 -16.13 -1.76 1.23
N SER A 69 -17.36 -1.77 1.73
CA SER A 69 -18.01 -0.55 2.25
C SER A 69 -17.31 0.03 3.47
N ARG A 70 -16.60 -0.80 4.24
CA ARG A 70 -15.85 -0.40 5.43
C ARG A 70 -14.41 0.03 5.16
N ARG A 71 -13.85 -0.19 3.94
CA ARG A 71 -12.56 0.38 3.49
C ARG A 71 -12.56 1.91 3.61
N GLY A 72 -13.70 2.54 3.29
CA GLY A 72 -13.88 3.97 3.42
C GLY A 72 -13.57 4.51 4.81
N VAL A 73 -13.87 3.77 5.89
CA VAL A 73 -13.57 4.22 7.27
C VAL A 73 -12.06 4.33 7.51
N ARG A 74 -11.27 3.41 6.94
CA ARG A 74 -9.80 3.45 7.04
C ARG A 74 -9.21 4.53 6.17
N ASP A 75 -9.77 4.73 4.98
CA ASP A 75 -9.34 5.83 4.10
C ASP A 75 -9.62 7.19 4.77
N GLU A 76 -10.79 7.38 5.40
CA GLU A 76 -11.11 8.60 6.16
C GLU A 76 -10.20 8.77 7.39
N TYR A 77 -9.91 7.69 8.11
CA TYR A 77 -8.96 7.72 9.22
C TYR A 77 -7.55 8.11 8.75
N LEU A 78 -7.09 7.54 7.63
CA LEU A 78 -5.78 7.86 7.05
C LEU A 78 -5.71 9.31 6.55
N LYS A 79 -6.78 9.85 5.95
CA LYS A 79 -6.85 11.27 5.57
C LYS A 79 -6.72 12.20 6.76
N LYS A 80 -7.35 11.89 7.91
CA LYS A 80 -7.18 12.68 9.14
C LYS A 80 -5.73 12.70 9.61
N ILE A 81 -5.02 11.57 9.50
CA ILE A 81 -3.58 11.51 9.79
C ILE A 81 -2.81 12.39 8.80
N ILE A 82 -3.11 12.30 7.50
CA ILE A 82 -2.49 13.15 6.47
C ILE A 82 -2.68 14.63 6.80
N HIS A 83 -3.91 15.06 7.11
CA HIS A 83 -4.19 16.46 7.45
C HIS A 83 -3.35 16.90 8.65
N LYS A 84 -3.40 16.15 9.77
CA LYS A 84 -2.64 16.47 10.98
C LYS A 84 -1.13 16.60 10.70
N LEU A 85 -0.56 15.67 9.96
CA LEU A 85 0.88 15.66 9.67
C LEU A 85 1.28 16.80 8.73
N LEU A 86 0.47 17.10 7.71
CA LEU A 86 0.81 18.11 6.70
C LEU A 86 0.46 19.54 7.14
N GLU A 87 -0.54 19.74 7.99
CA GLU A 87 -0.79 21.03 8.64
C GLU A 87 0.34 21.42 9.60
N ALA A 88 0.86 20.44 10.36
CA ALA A 88 2.01 20.64 11.24
C ALA A 88 3.33 20.82 10.48
N TYR A 89 3.38 20.40 9.20
CA TYR A 89 4.56 20.51 8.37
C TYR A 89 4.66 21.94 7.80
N ASN A 90 5.59 22.73 8.31
CA ASN A 90 5.84 24.09 7.85
C ASN A 90 7.25 24.24 7.26
N PRO A 91 7.46 23.91 5.97
CA PRO A 91 8.69 24.25 5.30
C PRO A 91 8.64 25.73 4.91
N ASP A 92 9.66 26.48 5.33
CA ASP A 92 9.74 27.94 5.12
C ASP A 92 9.95 28.35 3.64
N ALA A 93 10.23 27.41 2.72
CA ALA A 93 10.56 27.75 1.32
C ALA A 93 10.28 26.67 0.25
N GLY A 94 9.46 25.65 0.53
CA GLY A 94 9.27 24.51 -0.39
C GLY A 94 7.94 24.48 -1.14
N ASP A 95 7.96 23.96 -2.37
CA ASP A 95 6.75 23.57 -3.11
C ASP A 95 5.95 22.54 -2.31
N ARG A 96 4.76 22.94 -1.86
CA ARG A 96 3.85 22.11 -1.08
C ARG A 96 3.06 21.20 -2.00
N THR A 97 3.70 20.13 -2.45
CA THR A 97 3.08 19.18 -3.38
C THR A 97 2.73 17.85 -2.70
N ILE A 98 1.51 17.38 -2.90
CA ILE A 98 1.08 16.02 -2.57
C ILE A 98 0.91 15.26 -3.87
N VAL A 99 1.52 14.08 -4.00
CA VAL A 99 1.33 13.21 -5.16
C VAL A 99 0.51 12.00 -4.74
N ASN A 100 -0.61 11.76 -5.41
CA ASN A 100 -1.41 10.55 -5.27
C ASN A 100 -1.27 9.67 -6.52
N PRO A 101 -0.30 8.74 -6.55
CA PRO A 101 -0.19 7.80 -7.66
C PRO A 101 -1.29 6.73 -7.62
N ILE A 102 -1.55 6.11 -8.77
CA ILE A 102 -2.54 5.04 -8.95
C ILE A 102 -3.92 5.49 -8.44
N CYS A 103 -4.30 6.69 -8.85
CA CYS A 103 -5.45 7.38 -8.26
C CYS A 103 -6.79 6.94 -8.86
N VAL A 104 -6.80 6.23 -10.00
CA VAL A 104 -7.96 5.81 -10.78
C VAL A 104 -8.89 6.98 -11.08
N PHE A 105 -9.91 7.19 -10.24
CA PHE A 105 -10.87 8.29 -10.38
C PHE A 105 -10.35 9.61 -9.78
N GLY A 106 -9.25 9.61 -9.03
CA GLY A 106 -8.74 10.80 -8.34
C GLY A 106 -9.65 11.28 -7.19
N ARG A 107 -10.58 10.44 -6.69
CA ARG A 107 -11.52 10.82 -5.63
C ARG A 107 -10.80 11.28 -4.36
N HIS A 108 -9.82 10.50 -3.89
CA HIS A 108 -9.10 10.82 -2.66
C HIS A 108 -8.20 12.04 -2.82
N ALA A 109 -7.55 12.20 -3.96
CA ALA A 109 -6.76 13.39 -4.27
C ALA A 109 -7.60 14.67 -4.26
N ARG A 110 -8.82 14.66 -4.84
CA ARG A 110 -9.74 15.80 -4.78
C ARG A 110 -10.22 16.10 -3.37
N ASP A 111 -10.49 15.07 -2.60
CA ASP A 111 -10.90 15.23 -1.21
C ASP A 111 -9.78 15.84 -0.36
N LEU A 112 -8.54 15.38 -0.52
CA LEU A 112 -7.36 15.97 0.13
C LEU A 112 -7.17 17.43 -0.29
N ALA A 113 -7.24 17.71 -1.60
CA ALA A 113 -7.18 19.07 -2.12
C ALA A 113 -8.24 19.94 -1.41
N SER A 114 -9.50 19.51 -1.38
CA SER A 114 -10.59 20.30 -0.79
C SER A 114 -10.37 20.72 0.68
N HIS A 115 -9.46 20.07 1.41
CA HIS A 115 -9.17 20.36 2.82
C HIS A 115 -7.72 20.85 3.07
N LEU A 116 -6.83 20.79 2.08
CA LEU A 116 -5.42 21.17 2.17
C LEU A 116 -5.11 22.26 1.13
N ASP A 117 -5.74 23.42 1.28
CA ASP A 117 -5.69 24.58 0.39
C ASP A 117 -4.26 25.10 0.11
N ARG A 118 -3.33 24.89 1.03
CA ARG A 118 -1.91 25.25 0.90
C ARG A 118 -1.09 24.26 0.07
N PHE A 119 -1.67 23.14 -0.36
CA PHE A 119 -0.98 22.09 -1.11
C PHE A 119 -1.52 21.96 -2.53
N THR A 120 -0.62 21.86 -3.50
CA THR A 120 -0.98 21.35 -4.83
C THR A 120 -1.09 19.83 -4.74
N VAL A 121 -2.24 19.28 -5.14
CA VAL A 121 -2.46 17.82 -5.15
C VAL A 121 -2.44 17.30 -6.59
N ILE A 122 -1.43 16.50 -6.91
CA ILE A 122 -1.26 15.89 -8.22
C ILE A 122 -1.67 14.42 -8.14
N ALA A 123 -2.74 14.05 -8.83
CA ALA A 123 -3.19 12.68 -8.99
C ALA A 123 -2.61 12.10 -10.28
N THR A 124 -2.06 10.88 -10.22
CA THR A 124 -1.53 10.20 -11.42
C THR A 124 -2.12 8.83 -11.65
N ASP A 125 -2.37 8.50 -12.92
CA ASP A 125 -2.80 7.17 -13.36
C ASP A 125 -2.50 6.98 -14.85
N ILE A 126 -2.52 5.73 -15.34
CA ILE A 126 -2.24 5.40 -16.74
C ILE A 126 -3.45 5.71 -17.64
N GLU A 127 -4.67 5.65 -17.08
CA GLU A 127 -5.93 5.76 -17.83
C GLU A 127 -6.68 7.06 -17.49
N PRO A 128 -6.56 8.12 -18.32
CA PRO A 128 -7.26 9.38 -18.09
C PRO A 128 -8.78 9.28 -18.21
N ALA A 129 -9.34 8.24 -18.87
CA ALA A 129 -10.78 8.10 -19.02
C ALA A 129 -11.52 7.99 -17.68
N PHE A 130 -10.93 7.35 -16.66
CA PHE A 130 -11.55 7.26 -15.33
C PHE A 130 -11.67 8.63 -14.67
N ASN A 131 -10.63 9.47 -14.77
CA ASN A 131 -10.66 10.84 -14.30
C ASN A 131 -11.76 11.65 -15.04
N TRP A 132 -11.83 11.51 -16.36
CA TRP A 132 -12.82 12.19 -17.19
C TRP A 132 -14.27 11.81 -16.83
N VAL A 133 -14.55 10.53 -16.59
CA VAL A 133 -15.87 10.05 -16.14
C VAL A 133 -16.26 10.72 -14.83
N TYR A 134 -15.33 10.81 -13.88
CA TYR A 134 -15.59 11.42 -12.58
C TYR A 134 -15.90 12.92 -12.70
N GLU A 135 -15.15 13.65 -13.51
CA GLU A 135 -15.34 15.10 -13.69
C GLU A 135 -16.64 15.44 -14.43
N ARG A 136 -16.91 14.76 -15.54
CA ARG A 136 -17.95 15.18 -16.48
C ARG A 136 -19.30 14.53 -16.24
N ILE A 137 -19.31 13.26 -15.83
CA ILE A 137 -20.55 12.50 -15.66
C ILE A 137 -21.12 12.70 -14.26
N LEU A 138 -20.26 12.68 -13.24
CA LEU A 138 -20.70 12.90 -11.85
C LEU A 138 -20.80 14.39 -11.47
N ARG A 139 -20.43 15.30 -12.40
CA ARG A 139 -20.51 16.77 -12.25
C ARG A 139 -19.86 17.29 -10.96
N HIS A 140 -18.81 16.63 -10.48
CA HIS A 140 -18.05 17.14 -9.33
C HIS A 140 -17.12 18.27 -9.78
N ARG A 141 -17.24 19.42 -9.12
CA ARG A 141 -16.30 20.53 -9.31
C ARG A 141 -14.95 20.16 -8.69
N ASN A 142 -13.89 20.25 -9.48
CA ASN A 142 -12.53 20.04 -8.99
C ASN A 142 -12.10 21.24 -8.12
N PRO A 143 -11.37 21.00 -7.02
CA PRO A 143 -10.65 22.06 -6.31
C PRO A 143 -9.61 22.71 -7.21
N ASP A 144 -9.34 24.01 -7.02
CA ASP A 144 -8.46 24.79 -7.91
C ASP A 144 -7.00 24.32 -7.89
N HIS A 145 -6.55 23.71 -6.79
CA HIS A 145 -5.19 23.19 -6.60
C HIS A 145 -5.12 21.66 -6.80
N TYR A 146 -6.12 21.05 -7.45
CA TYR A 146 -6.09 19.66 -7.92
C TYR A 146 -5.63 19.59 -9.38
N LYS A 147 -4.73 18.65 -9.68
CA LYS A 147 -4.31 18.33 -11.06
C LYS A 147 -4.31 16.82 -11.29
N PHE A 148 -4.79 16.39 -12.45
CA PHE A 148 -4.56 15.04 -12.95
C PHE A 148 -3.42 15.02 -13.98
N VAL A 149 -2.54 14.03 -13.89
CA VAL A 149 -1.46 13.80 -14.86
C VAL A 149 -1.48 12.33 -15.25
N GLN A 150 -1.50 12.06 -16.57
CA GLN A 150 -1.31 10.69 -17.05
C GLN A 150 0.16 10.27 -16.81
N ASP A 151 0.37 9.16 -16.11
CA ASP A 151 1.71 8.65 -15.79
C ASP A 151 1.71 7.11 -15.70
N ASP A 152 2.88 6.50 -15.84
CA ASP A 152 3.07 5.06 -15.70
C ASP A 152 2.94 4.65 -14.22
N VAL A 153 2.04 3.71 -13.93
CA VAL A 153 1.74 3.27 -12.56
C VAL A 153 2.78 2.30 -11.97
N TYR A 154 3.65 1.71 -12.78
CA TYR A 154 4.77 0.85 -12.33
C TYR A 154 6.11 1.57 -12.33
N ASN A 155 6.22 2.64 -13.12
CA ASN A 155 7.41 3.47 -13.19
C ASN A 155 7.03 4.96 -13.26
N PRO A 156 6.45 5.55 -12.19
CA PRO A 156 5.99 6.93 -12.23
C PRO A 156 7.14 7.88 -12.57
N LYS A 157 6.97 8.66 -13.64
CA LYS A 157 8.02 9.55 -14.16
C LYS A 157 7.81 11.00 -13.74
N LEU A 158 6.71 11.32 -13.06
CA LEU A 158 6.41 12.69 -12.62
C LEU A 158 7.61 13.32 -11.91
N GLU A 159 8.16 14.39 -12.49
CA GLU A 159 9.28 15.16 -11.94
C GLU A 159 8.80 16.20 -10.91
N ALA A 160 8.15 15.71 -9.86
CA ALA A 160 7.77 16.51 -8.70
C ALA A 160 8.73 16.27 -7.53
N ALA A 161 8.88 17.27 -6.66
CA ALA A 161 9.48 17.14 -5.33
C ALA A 161 8.37 17.11 -4.26
N PRO A 162 7.62 15.99 -4.14
CA PRO A 162 6.48 15.93 -3.24
C PRO A 162 6.92 16.09 -1.78
N THR A 163 6.13 16.85 -1.02
CA THR A 163 6.13 16.82 0.44
C THR A 163 5.54 15.51 0.97
N ALA A 164 4.53 14.98 0.26
CA ALA A 164 3.93 13.69 0.59
C ALA A 164 3.57 12.89 -0.67
N VAL A 165 3.82 11.59 -0.61
CA VAL A 165 3.22 10.61 -1.53
C VAL A 165 2.14 9.86 -0.75
N VAL A 166 0.92 9.81 -1.32
CA VAL A 166 -0.24 9.20 -0.65
C VAL A 166 -1.00 8.26 -1.57
N PHE A 167 -1.50 7.13 -1.08
CA PHE A 167 -2.39 6.26 -1.87
C PHE A 167 -3.32 5.40 -1.01
N PHE A 168 -4.48 5.06 -1.57
CA PHE A 168 -5.63 4.52 -0.82
C PHE A 168 -6.06 3.13 -1.31
N GLY A 169 -5.11 2.20 -1.38
CA GLY A 169 -5.35 0.80 -1.74
C GLY A 169 -4.82 0.39 -3.11
N ALA A 170 -3.51 0.51 -3.33
CA ALA A 170 -2.84 -0.02 -4.51
C ALA A 170 -2.58 -1.54 -4.36
N CYS A 171 -2.81 -2.33 -5.42
CA CYS A 171 -2.64 -3.79 -5.36
C CYS A 171 -1.20 -4.23 -5.66
N GLY A 172 -0.66 -5.14 -4.84
CA GLY A 172 0.60 -5.84 -5.14
C GLY A 172 1.73 -4.90 -5.55
N SER A 173 2.35 -5.18 -6.70
CA SER A 173 3.49 -4.42 -7.24
C SER A 173 3.19 -2.95 -7.56
N LEU A 174 1.92 -2.53 -7.62
CA LEU A 174 1.56 -1.11 -7.72
C LEU A 174 1.83 -0.36 -6.41
N SER A 175 1.57 -0.99 -5.25
CA SER A 175 1.99 -0.42 -3.96
C SER A 175 3.50 -0.24 -3.93
N ASP A 176 4.22 -1.27 -4.39
CA ASP A 176 5.68 -1.28 -4.44
C ASP A 176 6.22 -0.17 -5.35
N ALA A 177 5.56 0.11 -6.47
CA ALA A 177 5.91 1.22 -7.36
C ALA A 177 5.66 2.61 -6.75
N ALA A 178 4.52 2.80 -6.09
CA ALA A 178 4.24 4.07 -5.41
C ALA A 178 5.19 4.33 -4.24
N MET A 179 5.57 3.28 -3.50
CA MET A 179 6.56 3.38 -2.43
C MET A 179 7.96 3.68 -2.98
N ASP A 180 8.37 3.00 -4.06
CA ASP A 180 9.64 3.28 -4.75
C ASP A 180 9.70 4.72 -5.23
N TYR A 181 8.63 5.25 -5.83
CA TYR A 181 8.56 6.65 -6.24
C TYR A 181 8.80 7.60 -5.07
N ALA A 182 8.20 7.33 -3.90
CA ALA A 182 8.43 8.13 -2.70
C ALA A 182 9.90 8.08 -2.24
N ILE A 183 10.52 6.90 -2.26
CA ILE A 183 11.94 6.70 -1.90
C ILE A 183 12.85 7.45 -2.88
N GLU A 184 12.64 7.27 -4.18
CA GLU A 184 13.45 7.84 -5.27
C GLU A 184 13.38 9.37 -5.28
N ARG A 185 12.18 9.94 -5.05
CA ARG A 185 11.97 11.40 -4.90
C ARG A 185 12.39 11.96 -3.55
N LYS A 186 12.91 11.12 -2.67
CA LYS A 186 13.29 11.46 -1.30
C LYS A 186 12.17 12.16 -0.53
N CYS A 187 10.94 11.72 -0.74
CA CYS A 187 9.76 12.36 -0.20
C CYS A 187 9.76 12.36 1.34
N PRO A 188 9.49 13.50 2.00
CA PRO A 188 9.44 13.56 3.47
C PRO A 188 8.43 12.60 4.09
N TYR A 189 7.25 12.47 3.48
CA TYR A 189 6.19 11.59 3.95
C TYR A 189 5.71 10.62 2.88
N LEU A 190 5.57 9.35 3.27
CA LEU A 190 4.78 8.36 2.55
C LEU A 190 3.65 7.93 3.48
N ILE A 191 2.40 8.12 3.05
CA ILE A 191 1.23 7.78 3.87
C ILE A 191 0.23 7.02 3.01
N CYS A 192 0.02 5.74 3.30
CA CYS A 192 -0.73 4.91 2.38
C CYS A 192 -1.47 3.76 3.03
N ARG A 193 -2.46 3.27 2.28
CA ARG A 193 -3.10 1.98 2.50
C ARG A 193 -2.71 1.04 1.36
N THR A 194 -2.17 -0.13 1.69
CA THR A 194 -1.93 -1.19 0.70
C THR A 194 -3.24 -1.97 0.45
N CYS A 195 -3.36 -2.59 -0.72
CA CYS A 195 -4.46 -3.50 -1.02
C CYS A 195 -3.93 -4.82 -1.55
N CYS A 196 -4.72 -5.87 -1.31
CA CYS A 196 -4.37 -7.25 -1.57
C CYS A 196 -3.96 -7.53 -3.04
N HIS A 197 -2.70 -7.94 -3.22
CA HIS A 197 -2.30 -9.31 -3.59
C HIS A 197 -2.48 -9.84 -5.01
N GLU A 198 -2.86 -9.01 -5.97
CA GLU A 198 -2.71 -9.36 -7.38
C GLU A 198 -1.35 -8.80 -7.87
N ASN A 199 -0.58 -9.61 -8.62
CA ASN A 199 0.60 -9.19 -9.38
C ASN A 199 1.92 -8.97 -8.63
N ILE A 200 2.08 -9.47 -7.40
CA ILE A 200 3.43 -9.61 -6.79
C ILE A 200 4.23 -10.59 -7.65
N GLY A 201 5.39 -10.18 -8.12
CA GLY A 201 6.20 -11.02 -9.00
C GLY A 201 5.59 -11.33 -10.37
N GLY A 202 4.47 -10.69 -10.76
CA GLY A 202 3.69 -11.11 -11.94
C GLY A 202 2.70 -12.24 -11.66
N ASN A 203 2.55 -12.62 -10.38
CA ASN A 203 1.64 -13.69 -9.99
C ASN A 203 0.18 -13.29 -10.26
N THR A 204 -0.50 -14.11 -11.07
CA THR A 204 -1.95 -14.02 -11.30
C THR A 204 -2.70 -15.23 -10.71
N THR A 205 -1.98 -16.14 -10.08
CA THR A 205 -2.48 -17.39 -9.51
C THR A 205 -2.78 -17.20 -8.02
N ILE A 206 -4.00 -17.56 -7.63
CA ILE A 206 -4.46 -17.57 -6.24
C ILE A 206 -4.72 -19.02 -5.85
N THR A 207 -4.07 -19.51 -4.79
CA THR A 207 -4.16 -20.89 -4.27
C THR A 207 -5.49 -21.17 -3.53
N LYS A 208 -6.61 -21.09 -4.26
CA LYS A 208 -7.91 -21.83 -4.10
C LYS A 208 -8.72 -21.81 -2.77
N ARG A 209 -10.04 -21.54 -2.90
CA ARG A 209 -11.23 -22.37 -2.53
C ARG A 209 -12.46 -21.87 -3.33
N PHE A 210 -13.39 -22.74 -3.78
CA PHE A 210 -14.59 -22.30 -4.53
C PHE A 210 -15.50 -21.47 -3.61
N ASN A 211 -15.44 -20.13 -3.72
CA ASN A 211 -16.38 -19.21 -3.07
C ASN A 211 -16.74 -18.06 -4.03
N LEU A 212 -17.86 -17.37 -3.77
CA LEU A 212 -18.41 -16.36 -4.68
C LEU A 212 -17.45 -15.18 -4.93
N LEU A 213 -16.65 -14.84 -3.90
CA LEU A 213 -15.67 -13.76 -3.98
C LEU A 213 -14.49 -14.14 -4.88
N ASN A 214 -14.05 -15.39 -4.81
CA ASN A 214 -13.02 -15.95 -5.67
C ASN A 214 -13.49 -16.04 -7.12
N TRP A 215 -14.77 -16.30 -7.37
CA TRP A 215 -15.32 -16.20 -8.73
C TRP A 215 -15.27 -14.76 -9.26
N ALA A 216 -15.65 -13.78 -8.44
CA ALA A 216 -15.56 -12.37 -8.81
C ALA A 216 -14.11 -11.90 -9.05
N PHE A 217 -13.16 -12.29 -8.20
CA PHE A 217 -11.73 -11.99 -8.39
C PHE A 217 -11.13 -12.74 -9.58
N ARG A 218 -11.53 -13.99 -9.83
CA ARG A 218 -11.10 -14.74 -11.03
C ARG A 218 -11.69 -14.14 -12.30
N LEU A 219 -12.94 -13.68 -12.30
CA LEU A 219 -13.54 -13.01 -13.44
C LEU A 219 -12.90 -11.64 -13.68
N LYS A 220 -12.67 -10.87 -12.61
CA LYS A 220 -11.87 -9.64 -12.63
C LYS A 220 -10.51 -9.94 -13.26
N ASN A 221 -9.74 -10.87 -12.68
CA ASN A 221 -8.44 -11.27 -13.18
C ASN A 221 -8.49 -11.81 -14.60
N LEU A 222 -9.51 -12.57 -15.02
CA LEU A 222 -9.64 -13.05 -16.39
C LEU A 222 -9.87 -11.90 -17.39
N ILE A 223 -10.74 -10.94 -17.05
CA ILE A 223 -11.02 -9.77 -17.89
C ILE A 223 -9.78 -8.88 -17.96
N PHE A 224 -9.13 -8.62 -16.82
CA PHE A 224 -7.89 -7.87 -16.80
C PHE A 224 -6.78 -8.65 -17.52
N THR A 225 -6.57 -9.95 -17.27
CA THR A 225 -5.55 -10.80 -17.94
C THR A 225 -5.70 -10.86 -19.45
N ARG A 226 -6.93 -10.96 -19.97
CA ARG A 226 -7.17 -10.87 -21.42
C ARG A 226 -6.87 -9.49 -22.01
N ARG A 227 -6.86 -8.43 -21.20
CA ARG A 227 -6.28 -7.13 -21.55
C ARG A 227 -4.76 -7.07 -21.26
N ARG A 228 -4.22 -7.87 -20.31
CA ARG A 228 -2.80 -7.91 -19.85
C ARG A 228 -1.83 -8.47 -20.91
N GLU A 229 -2.28 -9.28 -21.85
CA GLU A 229 -1.43 -9.84 -22.93
C GLU A 229 -1.27 -8.91 -24.15
N LYS A 230 -2.01 -7.81 -24.24
CA LYS A 230 -1.88 -6.90 -25.39
C LYS A 230 -0.63 -6.04 -25.23
N GLY A 231 0.35 -6.32 -26.09
CA GLY A 231 1.65 -5.66 -26.15
C GLY A 231 1.54 -4.14 -26.06
N LYS A 232 2.00 -3.61 -24.93
CA LYS A 232 2.49 -2.24 -24.67
C LYS A 232 2.87 -1.96 -23.19
N GLY A 233 3.08 -2.98 -22.35
CA GLY A 233 3.70 -2.80 -21.02
C GLY A 233 2.76 -2.35 -19.88
N ASP A 234 1.45 -2.39 -20.06
CA ASP A 234 0.52 -1.65 -19.20
C ASP A 234 0.25 -2.26 -17.80
N TYR A 235 0.59 -3.53 -17.54
CA TYR A 235 0.18 -4.20 -16.28
C TYR A 235 1.21 -5.14 -15.62
N PHE A 236 2.43 -5.20 -16.11
CA PHE A 236 3.53 -5.93 -15.46
C PHE A 236 4.85 -5.22 -15.79
N SER A 237 5.69 -5.04 -14.77
CA SER A 237 7.01 -4.46 -14.95
C SER A 237 8.07 -5.47 -14.52
N GLN A 238 9.10 -5.62 -15.36
CA GLN A 238 10.29 -6.43 -15.03
C GLN A 238 11.02 -5.91 -13.76
N LYS A 239 10.76 -4.66 -13.35
CA LYS A 239 11.23 -4.11 -12.06
C LYS A 239 10.67 -4.91 -10.87
N TYR A 240 9.51 -5.55 -11.02
CA TYR A 240 8.81 -6.32 -9.99
C TYR A 240 8.55 -7.78 -10.41
N SER A 241 9.50 -8.40 -11.11
CA SER A 241 9.47 -9.84 -11.42
C SER A 241 9.67 -10.70 -10.16
N THR A 242 9.28 -11.98 -10.22
CA THR A 242 9.38 -12.94 -9.10
C THR A 242 10.73 -12.93 -8.38
N ASN A 243 11.83 -12.97 -9.14
CA ASN A 243 13.20 -12.98 -8.61
C ASN A 243 13.64 -11.67 -7.92
N ARG A 244 12.75 -10.67 -7.84
CA ARG A 244 12.96 -9.41 -7.10
C ARG A 244 12.35 -9.43 -5.70
N TYR A 245 11.68 -10.52 -5.33
CA TYR A 245 11.08 -10.69 -4.01
C TYR A 245 11.81 -11.78 -3.19
N PRO A 246 11.89 -11.65 -1.86
CA PRO A 246 11.55 -10.46 -1.07
C PRO A 246 12.36 -9.22 -1.51
N ARG A 247 11.81 -8.02 -1.35
CA ARG A 247 12.43 -6.78 -1.87
C ARG A 247 13.45 -6.18 -0.90
N SER A 248 13.21 -6.31 0.39
CA SER A 248 14.15 -5.86 1.43
C SER A 248 15.35 -6.82 1.53
N GLU A 249 16.53 -6.27 1.82
CA GLU A 249 17.72 -7.08 2.04
C GLU A 249 17.59 -7.92 3.32
N ALA A 250 16.95 -7.37 4.35
CA ALA A 250 16.70 -8.09 5.59
C ALA A 250 15.80 -9.33 5.37
N ALA A 251 14.69 -9.21 4.62
CA ALA A 251 13.82 -10.34 4.34
C ALA A 251 14.46 -11.40 3.44
N LYS A 252 15.34 -11.00 2.50
CA LYS A 252 16.14 -11.95 1.69
C LYS A 252 17.08 -12.82 2.54
N GLY A 253 17.45 -12.37 3.73
CA GLY A 253 18.21 -13.18 4.68
C GLY A 253 17.40 -14.32 5.31
N LEU A 254 16.06 -14.26 5.26
CA LEU A 254 15.15 -15.21 5.92
C LEU A 254 14.28 -16.03 4.95
N SER A 255 14.06 -15.53 3.75
CA SER A 255 13.21 -16.15 2.73
C SER A 255 13.83 -16.01 1.34
N ASN A 256 13.30 -16.74 0.37
CA ASN A 256 13.72 -16.70 -1.03
C ASN A 256 12.53 -16.41 -1.95
N SER A 257 12.80 -16.20 -3.24
CA SER A 257 11.75 -15.83 -4.20
C SER A 257 10.66 -16.90 -4.34
N ASP A 258 10.99 -18.18 -4.26
CA ASP A 258 10.00 -19.26 -4.41
C ASP A 258 9.04 -19.27 -3.22
N GLU A 259 9.57 -19.26 -1.99
CA GLU A 259 8.76 -19.20 -0.77
C GLU A 259 7.91 -17.91 -0.71
N PHE A 260 8.47 -16.77 -1.10
CA PHE A 260 7.71 -15.52 -1.12
C PHE A 260 6.59 -15.53 -2.18
N MET A 261 6.75 -16.26 -3.29
CA MET A 261 5.65 -16.48 -4.23
C MET A 261 4.57 -17.37 -3.65
N GLU A 262 4.92 -18.41 -2.89
CA GLU A 262 3.93 -19.23 -2.18
C GLU A 262 3.14 -18.40 -1.16
N VAL A 263 3.82 -17.55 -0.38
CA VAL A 263 3.17 -16.56 0.49
C VAL A 263 2.22 -15.67 -0.32
N SER A 264 2.69 -15.12 -1.44
CA SER A 264 1.86 -14.29 -2.33
C SER A 264 0.62 -15.01 -2.83
N GLN A 265 0.73 -16.27 -3.26
CA GLN A 265 -0.41 -17.04 -3.77
C GLN A 265 -1.48 -17.27 -2.71
N ASN A 266 -1.09 -17.39 -1.43
CA ASN A 266 -1.98 -17.62 -0.30
C ASN A 266 -2.51 -16.32 0.35
N SER A 267 -1.94 -15.16 0.02
CA SER A 267 -2.27 -13.88 0.67
C SER A 267 -3.70 -13.39 0.44
N VAL A 268 -4.43 -13.85 -0.57
CA VAL A 268 -5.86 -13.52 -0.70
C VAL A 268 -6.70 -14.15 0.44
N ASP A 269 -6.25 -15.29 0.95
CA ASP A 269 -7.01 -16.14 1.87
C ASP A 269 -6.42 -16.19 3.30
N SER A 270 -5.24 -15.62 3.54
CA SER A 270 -4.54 -15.62 4.84
C SER A 270 -4.00 -14.25 5.19
N ASP A 271 -4.46 -13.66 6.30
CA ASP A 271 -4.00 -12.36 6.80
C ASP A 271 -2.54 -12.41 7.29
N ILE A 272 -2.04 -13.58 7.69
CA ILE A 272 -0.60 -13.82 7.94
C ILE A 272 0.19 -13.57 6.66
N CYS A 273 -0.17 -14.24 5.56
CA CYS A 273 0.52 -14.07 4.28
C CYS A 273 0.45 -12.64 3.75
N ARG A 274 -0.66 -11.92 4.00
CA ARG A 274 -0.77 -10.48 3.67
C ARG A 274 0.26 -9.67 4.43
N THR A 275 0.35 -9.95 5.72
CA THR A 275 1.20 -9.24 6.66
C THR A 275 2.67 -9.49 6.36
N ILE A 276 3.06 -10.70 5.96
CA ILE A 276 4.45 -10.99 5.51
C ILE A 276 4.85 -10.07 4.34
N ILE A 277 3.97 -9.89 3.34
CA ILE A 277 4.23 -9.00 2.20
C ILE A 277 4.34 -7.54 2.65
N ASP A 278 3.45 -7.10 3.54
CA ASP A 278 3.49 -5.74 4.08
C ASP A 278 4.72 -5.50 4.99
N LEU A 279 5.20 -6.52 5.70
CA LEU A 279 6.44 -6.45 6.47
C LEU A 279 7.69 -6.39 5.57
N ASP A 280 7.70 -7.03 4.40
CA ASP A 280 8.78 -6.81 3.42
C ASP A 280 8.83 -5.33 2.98
N ARG A 281 7.67 -4.70 2.75
CA ARG A 281 7.58 -3.26 2.46
C ARG A 281 8.03 -2.40 3.62
N TYR A 282 7.64 -2.76 4.84
CA TYR A 282 8.06 -2.11 6.07
C TYR A 282 9.60 -2.08 6.17
N LEU A 283 10.22 -3.25 6.03
CA LEU A 283 11.68 -3.42 6.07
C LEU A 283 12.36 -2.61 4.97
N ARG A 284 11.81 -2.65 3.75
CA ARG A 284 12.34 -1.89 2.61
C ARG A 284 12.32 -0.37 2.86
N LEU A 285 11.26 0.15 3.49
CA LEU A 285 11.16 1.56 3.88
C LEU A 285 12.15 1.91 4.99
N ALA A 286 12.31 1.04 5.99
CA ALA A 286 13.30 1.23 7.06
C ALA A 286 14.74 1.26 6.51
N GLU A 287 15.09 0.36 5.59
CA GLU A 287 16.36 0.35 4.86
C GLU A 287 16.57 1.63 4.05
N ALA A 288 15.49 2.19 3.50
CA ALA A 288 15.49 3.47 2.78
C ALA A 288 15.53 4.70 3.73
N ARG A 289 15.83 4.50 5.02
CA ARG A 289 15.93 5.53 6.06
C ARG A 289 14.62 6.23 6.40
N TYR A 290 13.50 5.53 6.31
CA TYR A 290 12.24 6.01 6.88
C TYR A 290 12.05 5.50 8.31
N SER A 291 11.52 6.33 9.20
CA SER A 291 10.82 5.89 10.41
C SER A 291 9.42 5.44 10.02
N VAL A 292 9.09 4.18 10.28
CA VAL A 292 7.86 3.55 9.76
C VAL A 292 6.92 3.14 10.90
N TRP A 293 5.66 3.55 10.78
CA TRP A 293 4.53 3.08 11.56
C TRP A 293 3.65 2.22 10.67
N TYR A 294 3.29 1.03 11.17
CA TYR A 294 2.52 0.05 10.43
C TYR A 294 1.41 -0.54 11.31
N LYS A 295 0.19 -0.60 10.78
CA LYS A 295 -0.94 -1.29 11.43
C LYS A 295 -2.00 -1.74 10.43
N GLY A 296 -2.31 -3.04 10.45
CA GLY A 296 -3.27 -3.64 9.52
C GLY A 296 -2.74 -3.61 8.09
N GLU A 297 -3.22 -2.66 7.28
CA GLU A 297 -2.70 -2.40 5.92
C GLU A 297 -2.29 -0.93 5.73
N LEU A 298 -2.16 -0.18 6.83
CA LEU A 298 -1.83 1.24 6.82
C LEU A 298 -0.34 1.42 7.12
N PHE A 299 0.26 2.33 6.37
CA PHE A 299 1.63 2.79 6.55
C PHE A 299 1.65 4.29 6.69
N VAL A 300 2.40 4.76 7.68
CA VAL A 300 2.93 6.12 7.73
C VAL A 300 4.43 5.98 7.81
N ALA A 301 5.15 6.65 6.93
CA ALA A 301 6.60 6.63 6.90
C ALA A 301 7.11 8.06 6.78
N ARG A 302 7.98 8.46 7.71
CA ARG A 302 8.64 9.76 7.72
C ARG A 302 10.12 9.57 7.43
N ARG A 303 10.66 10.30 6.47
CA ARG A 303 12.09 10.23 6.14
C ARG A 303 12.92 10.74 7.32
N ASN A 304 13.99 10.01 7.65
CA ASN A 304 15.00 10.45 8.59
C ASN A 304 16.02 11.30 7.83
N ASP A 305 16.19 12.55 8.24
CA ASP A 305 17.22 13.45 7.69
C ASP A 305 18.64 12.97 8.06
#